data_AF-A0A090WJ04-F1
#
_entry.id   AF-A0A090WJ04-F1
#
_cell.length_a   1.000
_cell.length_b   1.000
_cell.length_c   1.000
_cell.angle_alpha   90.00
_cell.angle_beta   90.00
_cell.angle_gamma   90.00
#
_symmetry.space_group_name_H-M   'P 1'
#
loop_
_entity.id
_entity.type
_entity.pdbx_description
1 polymer ?
#
loop_
_entity_poly.entity_id
_entity_poly.type
_entity_poly.pdbx_seq_one_letter_code
_entity_poly.pdbx_strand_id
1 'polypeptide(L)'
;MRVEYSANNGLTWDVLGAQNSGVNWYNGNNVDALSNDSHGWVGDNSTLGTADSRFENASHELPAILNNNPLVKFRVVFASDGDNTRDDGVLVDNIMLRGIPNTIPVAPDGPANVSDDLSLWLRASDIASTDGTQILTWEDLALDNDAKEASLNAPFYVNNVDKNVNFNPAVDFDRASQQHMKGKAGFNSNDYWIVVKSTLDISNSNAGETMLLSAKVSSENPAKDPSGLGWGPVSARYNDEVLAHSVETVPTALTDNLLSYGRAYSDPPTRTFNDVNIINVKNDPSNNSTEIYINGRKVDNANGVTSSSGETLLFNGFLDKAYYLGAGRYQLNGLPFETHLNGQITEVFSYSDRLAIDDQQKVYSYLAIKNGITLHEPASTLDDHQADWDYIDSSNNMIWDYSSNTSYNYDVAAIGRDDESELNQKQSKSENSTSIIAIGLGDVEDIGSDNLNTFETDKEFLIWGHNGGDTDTSPTPVAYQVGLTNTVTTTTDKMNRVWKISEVNSDIPTVEIRVHKNDLTGLPAVTADMEYVLLVADDENFSTNFKTLFLKKMVITIELNMTSME
;
A
#
# COMPACT_ATOMS: atom_id res chain seq x y z
N MET A 1 -8.26 17.68 39.87
CA MET A 1 -8.80 18.06 38.54
C MET A 1 -10.03 17.22 38.23
N ARG A 2 -11.00 17.71 37.44
CA ARG A 2 -12.10 16.89 36.91
C ARG A 2 -12.51 17.32 35.51
N VAL A 3 -13.24 16.48 34.80
CA VAL A 3 -13.90 16.82 33.53
C VAL A 3 -15.37 17.14 33.79
N GLU A 4 -15.86 18.18 33.13
CA GLU A 4 -17.26 18.54 33.10
C GLU A 4 -17.74 18.64 31.67
N TYR A 5 -19.04 18.39 31.47
CA TYR A 5 -19.69 18.50 30.18
C TYR A 5 -20.89 19.46 30.27
N SER A 6 -21.29 19.98 29.13
CA SER A 6 -22.49 20.80 28.96
C SER A 6 -23.26 20.32 27.75
N ALA A 7 -24.55 20.03 27.93
CA ALA A 7 -25.46 19.68 26.83
C ALA A 7 -26.16 20.89 26.21
N ASN A 8 -25.87 22.11 26.70
CA ASN A 8 -26.61 23.33 26.36
C ASN A 8 -25.68 24.53 26.10
N ASN A 9 -24.61 24.30 25.34
CA ASN A 9 -23.69 25.34 24.88
C ASN A 9 -22.96 26.08 26.02
N GLY A 10 -22.81 25.44 27.19
CA GLY A 10 -22.09 25.98 28.34
C GLY A 10 -22.94 26.75 29.35
N LEU A 11 -24.28 26.73 29.23
CA LEU A 11 -25.17 27.39 30.21
C LEU A 11 -25.17 26.67 31.56
N THR A 12 -25.19 25.34 31.54
CA THR A 12 -25.01 24.50 32.74
C THR A 12 -23.89 23.50 32.50
N TRP A 13 -23.25 23.07 33.58
CA TRP A 13 -22.12 22.14 33.57
C TRP A 13 -22.36 21.03 34.57
N ASP A 14 -22.21 19.80 34.11
CA ASP A 14 -22.37 18.59 34.89
C ASP A 14 -21.01 17.87 34.99
N VAL A 15 -20.73 17.23 36.12
CA VAL A 15 -19.51 16.43 36.30
C VAL A 15 -19.59 15.18 35.44
N LEU A 16 -18.57 14.91 34.64
CA LEU A 16 -18.46 13.69 33.84
C LEU A 16 -17.88 12.59 34.73
N GLY A 17 -18.72 11.63 35.15
CA GLY A 17 -18.31 10.45 35.91
C GLY A 17 -18.14 10.68 37.42
N ALA A 18 -17.69 9.63 38.11
CA ALA A 18 -17.42 9.56 39.54
C ALA A 18 -16.17 8.70 39.83
N GLN A 19 -15.73 8.61 41.09
CA GLN A 19 -14.65 7.68 41.47
C GLN A 19 -15.04 6.25 41.09
N ASN A 20 -14.10 5.51 40.48
CA ASN A 20 -14.31 4.14 40.00
C ASN A 20 -15.36 4.00 38.87
N SER A 21 -15.81 5.10 38.26
CA SER A 21 -16.51 5.05 36.97
C SER A 21 -15.48 4.94 35.84
N GLY A 22 -15.84 4.31 34.73
CA GLY A 22 -14.94 4.16 33.58
C GLY A 22 -13.63 3.41 33.92
N VAL A 23 -12.61 3.65 33.12
CA VAL A 23 -11.24 3.12 33.31
C VAL A 23 -10.36 4.26 33.80
N ASN A 24 -9.74 4.11 34.98
CA ASN A 24 -8.89 5.13 35.62
C ASN A 24 -9.48 6.55 35.64
N TRP A 25 -10.81 6.68 35.56
CA TRP A 25 -11.43 7.97 35.28
C TRP A 25 -11.33 8.95 36.44
N TYR A 26 -11.50 8.51 37.69
CA TYR A 26 -11.20 9.31 38.88
C TYR A 26 -10.73 8.40 40.01
N ASN A 27 -9.68 8.82 40.71
CA ASN A 27 -9.10 8.13 41.86
C ASN A 27 -9.52 8.73 43.21
N GLY A 28 -10.13 9.93 43.24
CA GLY A 28 -10.64 10.58 44.44
C GLY A 28 -12.16 10.75 44.46
N ASN A 29 -12.75 10.65 45.65
CA ASN A 29 -14.16 10.98 45.95
C ASN A 29 -14.35 12.16 46.91
N ASN A 30 -13.25 12.80 47.32
CA ASN A 30 -13.28 14.06 48.06
C ASN A 30 -12.09 14.92 47.65
N VAL A 31 -12.24 15.64 46.53
CA VAL A 31 -11.23 16.57 46.02
C VAL A 31 -11.47 17.96 46.57
N ASP A 32 -10.89 18.27 47.74
CA ASP A 32 -11.15 19.50 48.49
C ASP A 32 -10.93 20.78 47.69
N ALA A 33 -9.94 20.78 46.78
CA ALA A 33 -9.65 21.89 45.88
C ALA A 33 -10.80 22.24 44.92
N LEU A 34 -11.73 21.31 44.65
CA LEU A 34 -12.89 21.53 43.78
C LEU A 34 -14.15 21.84 44.60
N SER A 35 -14.50 20.95 45.53
CA SER A 35 -15.58 21.10 46.52
C SER A 35 -15.61 19.86 47.41
N ASN A 36 -16.27 19.95 48.58
CA ASN A 36 -16.54 18.79 49.43
C ASN A 36 -17.27 17.68 48.66
N ASP A 37 -16.91 16.43 48.93
CA ASP A 37 -17.47 15.21 48.33
C ASP A 37 -17.37 15.17 46.79
N SER A 38 -16.44 15.94 46.21
CA SER A 38 -16.27 15.97 44.76
C SER A 38 -15.40 14.82 44.26
N HIS A 39 -15.81 14.28 43.12
CA HIS A 39 -15.03 13.31 42.37
C HIS A 39 -14.04 14.02 41.44
N GLY A 40 -12.84 13.46 41.32
CA GLY A 40 -11.78 13.99 40.48
C GLY A 40 -10.50 13.16 40.55
N TRP A 41 -9.53 13.51 39.69
CA TRP A 41 -8.15 13.07 39.84
C TRP A 41 -7.43 13.91 40.90
N VAL A 42 -6.73 13.22 41.81
CA VAL A 42 -5.92 13.78 42.89
C VAL A 42 -4.62 13.01 43.08
N GLY A 43 -3.68 13.63 43.77
CA GLY A 43 -2.38 13.02 44.09
C GLY A 43 -1.39 13.10 42.94
N ASP A 44 -0.27 12.40 43.12
CA ASP A 44 0.88 12.41 42.21
C ASP A 44 1.13 11.02 41.64
N ASN A 45 1.11 10.93 40.31
CA ASN A 45 1.38 9.71 39.54
C ASN A 45 2.86 9.30 39.59
N SER A 46 3.75 10.10 40.19
CA SER A 46 5.18 9.80 40.36
C SER A 46 5.45 8.50 41.12
N THR A 47 4.47 8.05 41.90
CA THR A 47 4.57 6.85 42.75
C THR A 47 4.06 5.57 42.09
N LEU A 48 3.48 5.65 40.89
CA LEU A 48 2.81 4.52 40.22
C LEU A 48 3.76 3.52 39.55
N GLY A 49 5.07 3.79 39.52
CA GLY A 49 6.05 2.82 39.06
C GLY A 49 7.37 3.43 38.55
N THR A 50 8.18 2.56 37.94
CA THR A 50 9.50 2.90 37.39
C THR A 50 9.47 3.19 35.89
N ALA A 51 8.29 3.22 35.26
CA ALA A 51 8.16 3.52 33.83
C ALA A 51 8.58 4.96 33.51
N ASP A 52 9.14 5.15 32.32
CA ASP A 52 9.62 6.46 31.84
C ASP A 52 8.45 7.44 31.62
N SER A 53 7.29 6.93 31.19
CA SER A 53 6.02 7.66 31.17
C SER A 53 5.13 7.23 32.33
N ARG A 54 4.56 8.21 33.04
CA ARG A 54 3.62 8.01 34.15
C ARG A 54 2.21 8.56 33.84
N PHE A 55 1.94 8.78 32.56
CA PHE A 55 0.59 9.07 32.09
C PHE A 55 -0.28 7.82 32.29
N GLU A 56 -1.49 8.01 32.80
CA GLU A 56 -2.51 6.97 32.85
C GLU A 56 -3.52 7.18 31.74
N ASN A 57 -3.92 6.10 31.06
CA ASN A 57 -5.05 6.13 30.17
C ASN A 57 -6.34 6.14 30.99
N ALA A 58 -7.10 7.23 30.87
CA ALA A 58 -8.40 7.37 31.48
C ALA A 58 -9.50 7.44 30.41
N SER A 59 -10.57 6.67 30.58
CA SER A 59 -11.73 6.68 29.67
C SER A 59 -13.06 6.55 30.41
N HIS A 60 -14.11 7.13 29.85
CA HIS A 60 -15.46 7.06 30.38
C HIS A 60 -16.48 7.18 29.25
N GLU A 61 -17.58 6.43 29.33
CA GLU A 61 -18.67 6.52 28.37
C GLU A 61 -19.37 7.88 28.46
N LEU A 62 -19.68 8.49 27.31
CA LEU A 62 -20.37 9.77 27.29
C LEU A 62 -21.85 9.60 27.69
N PRO A 63 -22.41 10.49 28.52
CA PRO A 63 -23.83 10.43 28.89
C PRO A 63 -24.75 10.54 27.67
N ALA A 64 -25.85 9.77 27.68
CA ALA A 64 -26.80 9.71 26.56
C ALA A 64 -27.44 11.07 26.18
N ILE A 65 -27.46 12.05 27.11
CA ILE A 65 -27.93 13.42 26.83
C ILE A 65 -27.05 14.17 25.80
N LEU A 66 -25.84 13.68 25.55
CA LEU A 66 -24.91 14.24 24.58
C LEU A 66 -25.08 13.64 23.18
N ASN A 67 -25.86 12.57 23.05
CA ASN A 67 -26.06 11.88 21.77
C ASN A 67 -26.75 12.81 20.77
N ASN A 68 -26.17 12.92 19.57
CA ASN A 68 -26.68 13.74 18.48
C ASN A 68 -26.97 15.21 18.88
N ASN A 69 -26.14 15.77 19.77
CA ASN A 69 -26.34 17.12 20.29
C ASN A 69 -25.21 18.05 19.80
N PRO A 70 -25.51 19.04 18.94
CA PRO A 70 -24.49 19.95 18.41
C PRO A 70 -24.05 21.03 19.43
N LEU A 71 -24.69 21.09 20.60
CA LEU A 71 -24.40 22.07 21.65
C LEU A 71 -23.45 21.54 22.73
N VAL A 72 -22.90 20.35 22.53
CA VAL A 72 -22.01 19.69 23.50
C VAL A 72 -20.73 20.51 23.68
N LYS A 73 -20.36 20.74 24.93
CA LYS A 73 -19.04 21.26 25.31
C LYS A 73 -18.44 20.42 26.42
N PHE A 74 -17.13 20.31 26.42
CA PHE A 74 -16.34 19.76 27.52
C PHE A 74 -15.45 20.84 28.10
N ARG A 75 -15.17 20.75 29.40
CA ARG A 75 -14.12 21.52 30.04
C ARG A 75 -13.38 20.68 31.06
N VAL A 76 -12.11 20.99 31.24
CA VAL A 76 -11.29 20.43 32.31
C VAL A 76 -11.19 21.48 33.40
N VAL A 77 -11.60 21.13 34.62
CA VAL A 77 -11.56 22.00 35.78
C VAL A 77 -10.39 21.59 36.66
N PHE A 78 -9.40 22.46 36.74
CA PHE A 78 -8.26 22.37 37.64
C PHE A 78 -8.35 23.48 38.68
N ALA A 79 -8.13 23.15 39.95
CA ALA A 79 -8.27 24.05 41.07
C ALA A 79 -7.24 23.71 42.15
N SER A 80 -6.93 24.69 42.99
CA SER A 80 -6.10 24.56 44.19
C SER A 80 -6.96 24.92 45.41
N ASP A 81 -6.68 24.27 46.54
CA ASP A 81 -7.33 24.54 47.83
C ASP A 81 -6.79 25.80 48.54
N GLY A 82 -5.78 26.45 47.95
CA GLY A 82 -5.20 27.69 48.46
C GLY A 82 -4.33 27.48 49.71
N ASP A 83 -3.79 26.29 49.91
CA ASP A 83 -2.82 26.05 50.97
C ASP A 83 -1.45 26.73 50.68
N ASN A 84 -0.51 26.62 51.62
CA ASN A 84 0.82 27.25 51.47
C ASN A 84 1.85 26.36 50.75
N THR A 85 1.41 25.24 50.17
CA THR A 85 2.28 24.35 49.40
C THR A 85 2.12 24.61 47.91
N ARG A 86 3.16 24.27 47.14
CA ARG A 86 3.14 24.39 45.68
C ARG A 86 3.39 23.01 45.11
N ASP A 87 2.35 22.45 44.53
CA ASP A 87 2.42 21.19 43.79
C ASP A 87 2.74 21.42 42.31
N ASP A 88 3.11 20.33 41.63
CA ASP A 88 3.59 20.33 40.24
C ASP A 88 2.49 20.60 39.21
N GLY A 89 1.22 20.46 39.60
CA GLY A 89 0.06 20.74 38.75
C GLY A 89 -0.45 19.50 38.01
N VAL A 90 -0.87 19.67 36.75
CA VAL A 90 -1.44 18.58 35.95
C VAL A 90 -1.01 18.67 34.50
N LEU A 91 -0.78 17.51 33.90
CA LEU A 91 -0.53 17.35 32.47
C LEU A 91 -1.65 16.50 31.89
N VAL A 92 -2.20 16.93 30.75
CA VAL A 92 -3.20 16.18 29.98
C VAL A 92 -2.75 16.17 28.54
N ASP A 93 -2.80 15.00 27.93
CA ASP A 93 -2.44 14.81 26.53
C ASP A 93 -3.36 13.75 25.90
N ASN A 94 -3.42 13.71 24.57
CA ASN A 94 -4.15 12.70 23.81
C ASN A 94 -5.65 12.62 24.11
N ILE A 95 -6.30 13.78 24.30
CA ILE A 95 -7.75 13.85 24.51
C ILE A 95 -8.48 13.36 23.25
N MET A 96 -9.24 12.27 23.39
CA MET A 96 -10.05 11.70 22.32
C MET A 96 -11.53 11.73 22.70
N LEU A 97 -12.36 12.22 21.79
CA LEU A 97 -13.81 12.13 21.87
C LEU A 97 -14.27 11.22 20.72
N ARG A 98 -14.83 10.06 21.05
CA ARG A 98 -15.29 9.08 20.07
C ARG A 98 -16.81 8.97 20.14
N GLY A 99 -17.47 9.28 19.03
CA GLY A 99 -18.88 8.99 18.81
C GLY A 99 -19.04 7.67 18.07
N ILE A 100 -20.11 6.92 18.36
CA ILE A 100 -20.53 5.78 17.55
C ILE A 100 -21.63 6.28 16.61
N PRO A 101 -21.47 6.18 15.28
CA PRO A 101 -22.52 6.53 14.34
C PRO A 101 -23.79 5.69 14.60
N ASN A 102 -24.97 6.31 14.58
CA ASN A 102 -26.24 5.59 14.65
C ASN A 102 -26.48 4.70 13.42
N THR A 103 -25.88 5.08 12.31
CA THR A 103 -25.84 4.33 11.05
C THR A 103 -24.37 4.09 10.73
N ILE A 104 -23.98 2.81 10.65
CA ILE A 104 -22.60 2.46 10.28
C ILE A 104 -22.36 2.98 8.87
N PRO A 105 -21.37 3.85 8.66
CA PRO A 105 -21.04 4.31 7.33
C PRO A 105 -20.45 3.14 6.54
N VAL A 106 -20.81 3.06 5.27
CA VAL A 106 -20.29 2.04 4.33
C VAL A 106 -19.55 2.81 3.24
N ALA A 107 -18.40 2.28 2.82
CA ALA A 107 -17.67 2.86 1.71
C ALA A 107 -18.55 2.83 0.45
N PRO A 108 -18.64 3.94 -0.31
CA PRO A 108 -19.47 3.99 -1.51
C PRO A 108 -18.90 3.12 -2.63
N ASP A 109 -17.59 2.92 -2.63
CA ASP A 109 -16.83 2.09 -3.56
C ASP A 109 -15.54 1.60 -2.87
N GLY A 110 -14.78 0.71 -3.53
CA GLY A 110 -13.53 0.16 -3.05
C GLY A 110 -12.65 -0.38 -4.16
N PRO A 111 -11.37 -0.65 -3.86
CA PRO A 111 -10.44 -1.16 -4.87
C PRO A 111 -10.96 -2.49 -5.42
N ALA A 112 -11.00 -2.62 -6.74
CA ALA A 112 -11.53 -3.80 -7.42
C ALA A 112 -13.02 -4.14 -7.14
N ASN A 113 -13.86 -3.13 -6.84
CA ASN A 113 -15.26 -3.28 -6.42
C ASN A 113 -15.41 -4.03 -5.08
N VAL A 114 -14.41 -3.91 -4.20
CA VAL A 114 -14.41 -4.52 -2.86
C VAL A 114 -14.51 -3.42 -1.81
N SER A 115 -15.74 -3.07 -1.44
CA SER A 115 -16.04 -2.00 -0.48
C SER A 115 -16.52 -2.49 0.89
N ASP A 116 -16.85 -3.78 1.00
CA ASP A 116 -17.27 -4.40 2.25
C ASP A 116 -16.14 -4.30 3.29
N ASP A 117 -16.48 -3.82 4.49
CA ASP A 117 -15.56 -3.58 5.61
C ASP A 117 -14.39 -2.62 5.35
N LEU A 118 -14.38 -1.92 4.21
CA LEU A 118 -13.36 -0.94 3.85
C LEU A 118 -13.49 0.32 4.73
N SER A 119 -12.39 0.68 5.41
CA SER A 119 -12.38 1.83 6.32
C SER A 119 -11.39 2.93 5.95
N LEU A 120 -10.46 2.66 5.04
CA LEU A 120 -9.49 3.62 4.55
C LEU A 120 -9.15 3.28 3.10
N TRP A 121 -9.15 4.27 2.22
CA TRP A 121 -8.66 4.14 0.86
C TRP A 121 -8.05 5.46 0.37
N LEU A 122 -6.73 5.47 0.23
CA LEU A 122 -5.95 6.59 -0.27
C LEU A 122 -5.34 6.19 -1.59
N ARG A 123 -5.66 6.94 -2.65
CA ARG A 123 -5.21 6.63 -4.01
C ARG A 123 -4.63 7.88 -4.65
N ALA A 124 -3.42 7.78 -5.19
CA ALA A 124 -2.68 8.94 -5.66
C ALA A 124 -3.30 9.53 -6.95
N SER A 125 -3.88 8.67 -7.80
CA SER A 125 -4.53 9.05 -9.06
C SER A 125 -5.73 10.00 -8.90
N ASP A 126 -6.31 10.08 -7.69
CA ASP A 126 -7.48 10.94 -7.38
C ASP A 126 -7.08 12.27 -6.75
N ILE A 127 -5.79 12.45 -6.47
CA ILE A 127 -5.29 13.74 -5.98
C ILE A 127 -5.40 14.74 -7.13
N ALA A 128 -6.38 15.63 -7.04
CA ALA A 128 -6.62 16.71 -7.99
C ALA A 128 -5.55 17.83 -7.86
N SER A 129 -4.31 17.52 -8.22
CA SER A 129 -3.14 18.39 -8.09
C SER A 129 -2.24 18.34 -9.32
N THR A 130 -1.28 19.26 -9.40
CA THR A 130 -0.24 19.29 -10.43
C THR A 130 1.09 18.76 -9.89
N ASP A 131 1.92 18.21 -10.76
CA ASP A 131 3.26 17.72 -10.45
C ASP A 131 4.08 18.73 -9.60
N GLY A 132 4.79 18.24 -8.60
CA GLY A 132 5.63 19.04 -7.71
C GLY A 132 4.88 19.85 -6.66
N THR A 133 3.59 19.60 -6.46
CA THR A 133 2.77 20.29 -5.43
C THR A 133 2.81 19.53 -4.10
N GLN A 134 3.00 20.24 -2.99
CA GLN A 134 2.91 19.65 -1.65
C GLN A 134 1.48 19.21 -1.32
N ILE A 135 1.33 18.03 -0.73
CA ILE A 135 0.05 17.46 -0.37
C ILE A 135 -0.20 17.60 1.13
N LEU A 136 -0.97 18.62 1.50
CA LEU A 136 -1.37 18.86 2.89
C LEU A 136 -2.55 17.98 3.33
N THR A 137 -3.29 17.44 2.37
CA THR A 137 -4.42 16.55 2.59
C THR A 137 -4.49 15.55 1.45
N TRP A 138 -4.48 14.27 1.79
CA TRP A 138 -4.80 13.15 0.90
C TRP A 138 -6.15 12.62 1.35
N GLU A 139 -7.16 12.86 0.52
CA GLU A 139 -8.55 12.53 0.81
C GLU A 139 -8.77 11.02 0.85
N ASP A 140 -9.57 10.57 1.81
CA ASP A 140 -10.02 9.17 1.91
C ASP A 140 -11.23 8.95 0.98
N LEU A 141 -11.12 7.97 0.08
CA LEU A 141 -12.18 7.57 -0.85
C LEU A 141 -13.20 6.61 -0.21
N ALA A 142 -12.85 5.97 0.91
CA ALA A 142 -13.73 5.03 1.59
C ALA A 142 -14.72 5.77 2.51
N LEU A 143 -14.22 6.40 3.57
CA LEU A 143 -15.05 7.03 4.59
C LEU A 143 -14.69 8.51 4.78
N ASP A 144 -13.98 8.86 5.85
CA ASP A 144 -13.59 10.24 6.19
C ASP A 144 -12.26 10.22 6.97
N ASN A 145 -11.37 9.29 6.64
CA ASN A 145 -10.13 9.05 7.35
C ASN A 145 -8.92 9.74 6.70
N ASP A 146 -9.11 10.92 6.10
CA ASP A 146 -8.06 11.69 5.39
C ASP A 146 -6.69 11.67 6.08
N ALA A 147 -5.63 11.57 5.27
CA ALA A 147 -4.27 11.82 5.72
C ALA A 147 -3.93 13.32 5.61
N LYS A 148 -3.35 13.92 6.65
CA LYS A 148 -3.04 15.35 6.71
C LYS A 148 -1.64 15.59 7.28
N GLU A 149 -0.99 16.65 6.81
CA GLU A 149 0.28 17.14 7.37
C GLU A 149 0.47 18.64 7.12
N ALA A 150 1.29 19.30 7.95
CA ALA A 150 1.71 20.67 7.72
C ALA A 150 2.78 20.76 6.63
N SER A 151 2.87 21.91 5.95
CA SER A 151 3.78 22.11 4.80
C SER A 151 5.25 21.82 5.08
N LEU A 152 5.69 21.84 6.34
CA LEU A 152 7.08 21.52 6.70
C LEU A 152 7.43 20.05 6.41
N ASN A 153 6.50 19.12 6.66
CA ASN A 153 6.73 17.68 6.56
C ASN A 153 5.80 17.00 5.53
N ALA A 154 4.96 17.75 4.83
CA ALA A 154 4.07 17.19 3.82
C ALA A 154 4.86 16.66 2.59
N PRO A 155 4.50 15.49 2.05
CA PRO A 155 5.08 14.94 0.83
C PRO A 155 4.59 15.68 -0.41
N PHE A 156 5.07 15.27 -1.59
CA PHE A 156 4.73 15.88 -2.87
C PHE A 156 3.93 14.95 -3.77
N TYR A 157 2.97 15.50 -4.50
CA TYR A 157 2.35 14.81 -5.62
C TYR A 157 3.28 14.86 -6.82
N VAL A 158 3.48 13.70 -7.44
CA VAL A 158 4.34 13.53 -8.61
C VAL A 158 3.53 12.91 -9.74
N ASN A 159 3.60 13.55 -10.91
CA ASN A 159 3.05 13.04 -12.16
C ASN A 159 4.02 13.38 -13.30
N ASN A 160 5.10 12.61 -13.40
CA ASN A 160 6.18 12.83 -14.36
C ASN A 160 6.93 11.52 -14.69
N VAL A 161 7.72 11.55 -15.77
CA VAL A 161 8.43 10.39 -16.33
C VAL A 161 9.37 9.67 -15.37
N ASP A 162 9.94 10.38 -14.38
CA ASP A 162 10.96 9.83 -13.49
C ASP A 162 10.35 9.18 -12.25
N LYS A 163 9.12 9.56 -11.88
CA LYS A 163 8.51 9.25 -10.59
C LYS A 163 7.19 8.49 -10.70
N ASN A 164 6.58 8.44 -11.89
CA ASN A 164 5.40 7.62 -12.11
C ASN A 164 5.72 6.13 -11.96
N VAL A 165 4.70 5.39 -11.53
CA VAL A 165 4.72 3.93 -11.46
C VAL A 165 3.78 3.44 -12.53
N ASN A 166 4.30 2.73 -13.53
CA ASN A 166 3.55 2.28 -14.70
C ASN A 166 2.69 3.41 -15.30
N PHE A 167 3.34 4.55 -15.55
CA PHE A 167 2.73 5.80 -16.04
C PHE A 167 1.69 6.47 -15.14
N ASN A 168 1.39 5.92 -13.97
CA ASN A 168 0.46 6.49 -13.00
C ASN A 168 1.16 7.43 -12.00
N PRO A 169 0.49 8.50 -11.56
CA PRO A 169 1.02 9.41 -10.55
C PRO A 169 1.16 8.74 -9.18
N ALA A 170 1.94 9.35 -8.31
CA ALA A 170 2.19 8.86 -6.96
C ALA A 170 2.33 10.02 -5.95
N VAL A 171 2.45 9.67 -4.67
CA VAL A 171 2.91 10.58 -3.62
C VAL A 171 4.34 10.23 -3.25
N ASP A 172 5.26 11.18 -3.44
CA ASP A 172 6.71 11.03 -3.21
C ASP A 172 7.07 11.54 -1.80
N PHE A 173 7.69 10.67 -1.03
CA PHE A 173 8.19 10.93 0.31
C PHE A 173 9.72 11.04 0.28
N ASP A 174 10.24 12.12 0.85
CA ASP A 174 11.67 12.34 1.04
C ASP A 174 12.06 12.13 2.51
N ARG A 175 12.93 11.14 2.73
CA ARG A 175 13.48 10.79 4.04
C ARG A 175 14.33 11.92 4.62
N ALA A 176 15.11 12.62 3.80
CA ALA A 176 15.98 13.69 4.27
C ALA A 176 15.19 14.91 4.76
N SER A 177 14.01 15.12 4.17
CA SER A 177 13.05 16.16 4.55
C SER A 177 12.06 15.71 5.64
N GLN A 178 12.20 14.48 6.16
CA GLN A 178 11.33 13.91 7.21
C GLN A 178 9.85 13.95 6.86
N GLN A 179 9.52 13.65 5.59
CA GLN A 179 8.17 13.78 5.09
C GLN A 179 7.27 12.62 5.51
N HIS A 180 6.05 12.93 5.92
CA HIS A 180 5.05 11.94 6.36
C HIS A 180 3.64 12.51 6.28
N MET A 181 2.63 11.65 6.44
CA MET A 181 1.22 12.05 6.55
C MET A 181 0.57 11.36 7.74
N LYS A 182 -0.45 11.99 8.35
CA LYS A 182 -1.15 11.47 9.54
C LYS A 182 -2.65 11.38 9.31
N GLY A 183 -3.26 10.24 9.60
CA GLY A 183 -4.71 10.08 9.57
C GLY A 183 -5.31 9.76 10.93
N LYS A 184 -6.58 10.13 11.12
CA LYS A 184 -7.24 10.11 12.44
C LYS A 184 -7.72 8.73 12.88
N ALA A 185 -8.00 7.84 11.93
CA ALA A 185 -8.66 6.55 12.13
C ALA A 185 -8.56 5.69 10.86
N GLY A 186 -9.26 4.55 10.80
CA GLY A 186 -9.39 3.74 9.57
C GLY A 186 -8.28 2.72 9.31
N PHE A 187 -7.22 2.66 10.13
CA PHE A 187 -6.20 1.63 10.01
C PHE A 187 -6.48 0.45 10.95
N ASN A 188 -6.68 -0.73 10.35
CA ASN A 188 -6.90 -2.01 11.03
C ASN A 188 -5.78 -2.99 10.65
N SER A 189 -5.41 -3.87 11.58
CA SER A 189 -4.43 -4.92 11.32
C SER A 189 -5.03 -6.18 10.65
N ASN A 190 -6.36 -6.23 10.51
CA ASN A 190 -7.06 -7.42 10.02
C ASN A 190 -6.82 -7.69 8.54
N ASP A 191 -6.76 -6.63 7.75
CA ASP A 191 -6.36 -6.64 6.34
C ASP A 191 -5.96 -5.22 5.91
N TYR A 192 -4.74 -5.04 5.42
CA TYR A 192 -4.32 -3.76 4.87
C TYR A 192 -3.31 -3.94 3.75
N TRP A 193 -3.26 -2.92 2.91
CA TRP A 193 -2.57 -2.94 1.64
C TRP A 193 -1.80 -1.64 1.45
N ILE A 194 -0.64 -1.76 0.83
CA ILE A 194 0.15 -0.61 0.40
C ILE A 194 0.89 -0.97 -0.88
N VAL A 195 0.83 -0.08 -1.87
CA VAL A 195 1.66 -0.15 -3.06
C VAL A 195 2.75 0.90 -2.96
N VAL A 196 3.99 0.44 -2.97
CA VAL A 196 5.15 1.27 -2.67
C VAL A 196 6.33 0.92 -3.56
N LYS A 197 7.02 1.96 -4.03
CA LYS A 197 8.30 1.89 -4.73
C LYS A 197 9.36 2.61 -3.88
N SER A 198 10.24 1.84 -3.25
CA SER A 198 11.32 2.43 -2.45
C SER A 198 12.50 2.77 -3.33
N THR A 199 13.21 3.83 -2.96
CA THR A 199 14.56 4.09 -3.50
C THR A 199 15.66 3.50 -2.61
N LEU A 200 15.29 3.00 -1.44
CA LEU A 200 16.19 2.27 -0.55
C LEU A 200 16.01 0.79 -0.86
N ASP A 201 17.09 0.09 -1.20
CA ASP A 201 17.07 -1.37 -1.39
C ASP A 201 16.51 -2.00 -0.12
N ILE A 202 15.43 -2.77 -0.19
CA ILE A 202 14.88 -3.43 1.00
C ILE A 202 15.67 -4.72 1.21
N SER A 203 16.55 -4.76 2.22
CA SER A 203 17.35 -5.94 2.54
C SER A 203 17.58 -6.09 4.05
N ASN A 204 17.93 -7.29 4.50
CA ASN A 204 18.35 -7.55 5.88
C ASN A 204 19.68 -6.87 6.24
N SER A 205 20.41 -6.36 5.23
CA SER A 205 21.67 -5.66 5.37
C SER A 205 21.50 -4.14 5.46
N ASN A 206 20.26 -3.64 5.37
CA ASN A 206 19.96 -2.24 5.54
C ASN A 206 20.35 -1.76 6.93
N ALA A 207 21.24 -0.77 6.98
CA ALA A 207 21.64 -0.14 8.23
C ALA A 207 20.55 0.78 8.82
N GLY A 208 19.45 1.02 8.10
CA GLY A 208 18.42 1.99 8.48
C GLY A 208 17.01 1.39 8.47
N GLU A 209 16.26 1.75 9.50
CA GLU A 209 14.84 1.44 9.66
C GLU A 209 14.01 2.30 8.70
N THR A 210 12.91 1.75 8.17
CA THR A 210 11.91 2.51 7.40
C THR A 210 10.52 2.05 7.78
N MET A 211 9.62 2.97 8.10
CA MET A 211 8.24 2.65 8.39
C MET A 211 7.35 3.12 7.25
N LEU A 212 6.52 2.21 6.73
CA LEU A 212 5.63 2.50 5.62
C LEU A 212 4.28 3.01 6.10
N LEU A 213 3.70 2.28 7.05
CA LEU A 213 2.38 2.52 7.61
C LEU A 213 2.42 2.19 9.09
N SER A 214 2.42 3.20 9.95
CA SER A 214 2.47 3.01 11.41
C SER A 214 1.14 3.28 12.07
N ALA A 215 0.86 2.61 13.19
CA ALA A 215 -0.32 2.82 14.01
C ALA A 215 0.03 3.38 15.39
N LYS A 216 -0.91 4.15 15.95
CA LYS A 216 -0.91 4.54 17.37
C LYS A 216 -1.66 3.49 18.21
N VAL A 217 -0.98 2.38 18.52
CA VAL A 217 -1.57 1.28 19.31
C VAL A 217 -1.19 1.39 20.79
N SER A 218 0.11 1.41 21.07
CA SER A 218 0.61 1.28 22.44
C SER A 218 0.18 2.38 23.40
N SER A 219 -0.19 1.95 24.61
CA SER A 219 -0.40 2.77 25.80
C SER A 219 0.81 2.79 26.73
N GLU A 220 1.64 1.74 26.71
CA GLU A 220 2.80 1.60 27.58
C GLU A 220 4.10 1.76 26.80
N ASN A 221 4.88 2.78 27.15
CA ASN A 221 6.09 3.13 26.41
C ASN A 221 5.90 3.24 24.88
N PRO A 222 4.87 3.96 24.38
CA PRO A 222 4.51 4.00 22.95
C PRO A 222 5.56 4.59 22.02
N ALA A 223 6.64 5.14 22.59
CA ALA A 223 7.78 5.66 21.87
C ALA A 223 8.89 4.62 21.70
N LYS A 224 8.85 3.44 22.34
CA LYS A 224 10.00 2.52 22.34
C LYS A 224 10.12 1.65 21.09
N ASP A 225 9.03 1.42 20.39
CA ASP A 225 8.95 0.32 19.43
C ASP A 225 7.70 0.51 18.53
N PRO A 226 7.73 0.07 17.24
CA PRO A 226 6.67 0.38 16.30
C PRO A 226 5.42 -0.48 16.48
N SER A 227 4.32 0.07 15.97
CA SER A 227 3.17 -0.71 15.54
C SER A 227 2.87 -0.37 14.09
N GLY A 228 2.48 -1.36 13.29
CA GLY A 228 2.28 -1.22 11.84
C GLY A 228 3.30 -1.99 11.02
N LEU A 229 3.59 -1.51 9.81
CA LEU A 229 4.43 -2.13 8.80
C LEU A 229 5.72 -1.34 8.58
N GLY A 230 6.86 -2.03 8.65
CA GLY A 230 8.16 -1.44 8.38
C GLY A 230 9.16 -2.40 7.74
N TRP A 231 10.23 -1.84 7.20
CA TRP A 231 11.32 -2.51 6.52
C TRP A 231 12.65 -2.31 7.24
N GLY A 232 13.50 -3.34 7.15
CA GLY A 232 14.77 -3.38 7.87
C GLY A 232 14.55 -3.59 9.38
N PRO A 233 15.58 -3.29 10.21
CA PRO A 233 15.65 -3.69 11.62
C PRO A 233 14.74 -2.86 12.55
N VAL A 234 13.44 -2.82 12.28
CA VAL A 234 12.46 -1.93 12.92
C VAL A 234 12.12 -2.31 14.35
N SER A 235 12.43 -3.53 14.80
CA SER A 235 12.08 -3.96 16.15
C SER A 235 13.00 -5.06 16.68
N ALA A 236 13.27 -5.03 17.99
CA ALA A 236 13.98 -6.09 18.69
C ALA A 236 13.22 -7.43 18.78
N ARG A 237 12.04 -7.55 18.15
CA ARG A 237 11.26 -8.79 18.06
C ARG A 237 11.88 -9.84 17.14
N TYR A 238 12.71 -9.43 16.21
CA TYR A 238 13.15 -10.27 15.10
C TYR A 238 14.68 -10.28 15.01
N ASN A 239 15.19 -11.21 14.20
CA ASN A 239 16.56 -11.19 13.72
C ASN A 239 16.50 -11.10 12.20
N ASP A 240 17.31 -10.23 11.61
CA ASP A 240 17.49 -10.08 10.16
C ASP A 240 16.18 -9.89 9.37
N GLU A 241 15.22 -9.16 9.94
CA GLU A 241 13.95 -8.87 9.26
C GLU A 241 14.15 -7.91 8.08
N VAL A 242 13.44 -8.20 7.00
CA VAL A 242 13.38 -7.39 5.77
C VAL A 242 12.10 -6.57 5.78
N LEU A 243 11.00 -7.20 6.18
CA LEU A 243 9.66 -6.64 6.29
C LEU A 243 9.00 -7.19 7.55
N ALA A 244 8.42 -6.33 8.37
CA ALA A 244 7.80 -6.72 9.62
C ALA A 244 6.48 -6.00 9.88
N HIS A 245 5.50 -6.77 10.33
CA HIS A 245 4.28 -6.27 10.95
C HIS A 245 4.39 -6.44 12.47
N SER A 246 4.28 -5.34 13.20
CA SER A 246 4.38 -5.34 14.67
C SER A 246 3.16 -4.69 15.31
N VAL A 247 2.79 -5.15 16.50
CA VAL A 247 1.71 -4.58 17.31
C VAL A 247 2.21 -4.36 18.73
N GLU A 248 1.88 -3.20 19.28
CA GLU A 248 2.27 -2.76 20.62
C GLU A 248 3.79 -2.65 20.79
N THR A 249 4.27 -2.41 22.01
CA THR A 249 5.71 -2.39 22.33
C THR A 249 6.22 -3.79 22.66
N VAL A 250 7.46 -4.12 22.29
CA VAL A 250 8.10 -5.41 22.57
C VAL A 250 8.37 -5.59 24.08
N PRO A 251 7.84 -6.64 24.73
CA PRO A 251 8.14 -6.96 26.11
C PRO A 251 9.53 -7.56 26.30
N THR A 252 10.03 -7.54 27.54
CA THR A 252 11.24 -8.28 27.93
C THR A 252 10.94 -9.75 28.25
N ALA A 253 9.76 -10.06 28.79
CA ALA A 253 9.28 -11.42 29.10
C ALA A 253 7.73 -11.49 29.06
N LEU A 254 7.14 -12.69 28.96
CA LEU A 254 5.69 -12.90 28.99
C LEU A 254 5.09 -12.97 30.41
N THR A 255 5.55 -12.09 31.32
CA THR A 255 4.98 -11.99 32.66
C THR A 255 3.89 -10.92 32.65
N ASP A 256 2.65 -11.35 32.49
CA ASP A 256 1.40 -10.55 32.48
C ASP A 256 1.07 -9.79 31.18
N ASN A 257 0.08 -10.30 30.44
CA ASN A 257 -0.91 -9.60 29.60
C ASN A 257 -0.46 -8.48 28.63
N LEU A 258 0.82 -8.41 28.24
CA LEU A 258 1.22 -7.49 27.16
C LEU A 258 0.68 -8.03 25.84
N LEU A 259 -0.24 -7.28 25.25
CA LEU A 259 -0.88 -7.53 23.94
C LEU A 259 0.11 -7.28 22.78
N SER A 260 1.38 -7.64 22.95
CA SER A 260 2.41 -7.49 21.93
C SER A 260 2.36 -8.62 20.94
N TYR A 261 2.52 -8.29 19.66
CA TYR A 261 2.54 -9.27 18.58
C TYR A 261 3.54 -8.85 17.51
N GLY A 262 3.98 -9.82 16.71
CA GLY A 262 4.89 -9.58 15.61
C GLY A 262 4.99 -10.75 14.64
N ARG A 263 5.04 -10.42 13.35
CA ARG A 263 5.31 -11.35 12.25
C ARG A 263 6.25 -10.67 11.27
N ALA A 264 7.24 -11.40 10.78
CA ALA A 264 8.21 -10.86 9.84
C ALA A 264 8.50 -11.81 8.68
N TYR A 265 8.93 -11.19 7.60
CA TYR A 265 9.72 -11.82 6.56
C TYR A 265 11.19 -11.52 6.82
N SER A 266 11.94 -12.56 7.17
CA SER A 266 13.39 -12.54 7.30
C SER A 266 13.97 -13.33 6.13
N ASP A 267 14.48 -12.66 5.10
CA ASP A 267 15.11 -13.33 3.95
C ASP A 267 16.62 -13.44 4.16
N PRO A 268 17.30 -14.50 3.70
CA PRO A 268 18.73 -14.47 3.40
C PRO A 268 19.17 -13.25 2.54
N PRO A 269 20.45 -12.84 2.63
CA PRO A 269 20.95 -11.50 2.23
C PRO A 269 21.00 -11.19 0.71
N THR A 270 20.31 -11.96 -0.14
CA THR A 270 20.44 -11.85 -1.61
C THR A 270 19.23 -11.27 -2.32
N ARG A 271 18.07 -11.15 -1.66
CA ARG A 271 16.88 -10.55 -2.29
C ARG A 271 16.81 -9.07 -1.94
N THR A 272 16.87 -8.24 -2.97
CA THR A 272 16.66 -6.80 -2.88
C THR A 272 15.35 -6.48 -3.59
N PHE A 273 14.47 -5.73 -2.94
CA PHE A 273 13.25 -5.23 -3.57
C PHE A 273 13.48 -3.78 -4.01
N ASN A 274 13.85 -3.60 -5.27
CA ASN A 274 14.10 -2.30 -5.91
C ASN A 274 12.99 -1.89 -6.89
N ASP A 275 12.01 -2.76 -7.12
CA ASP A 275 10.85 -2.52 -7.95
C ASP A 275 9.64 -2.08 -7.09
N VAL A 276 8.52 -1.75 -7.75
CA VAL A 276 7.25 -1.49 -7.04
C VAL A 276 6.70 -2.80 -6.46
N ASN A 277 6.17 -2.75 -5.25
CA ASN A 277 5.61 -3.91 -4.56
C ASN A 277 4.20 -3.63 -4.06
N ILE A 278 3.30 -4.60 -4.26
CA ILE A 278 2.02 -4.70 -3.57
C ILE A 278 2.26 -5.49 -2.29
N ILE A 279 2.17 -4.83 -1.14
CA ILE A 279 2.26 -5.49 0.16
C ILE A 279 0.87 -5.62 0.75
N ASN A 280 0.50 -6.83 1.13
CA ASN A 280 -0.71 -7.11 1.90
C ASN A 280 -0.35 -7.79 3.21
N VAL A 281 -0.91 -7.29 4.30
CA VAL A 281 -0.86 -7.96 5.60
C VAL A 281 -2.28 -8.20 6.07
N LYS A 282 -2.57 -9.44 6.43
CA LYS A 282 -3.90 -9.88 6.80
C LYS A 282 -3.86 -10.93 7.90
N ASN A 283 -4.97 -11.13 8.60
CA ASN A 283 -5.10 -12.25 9.52
C ASN A 283 -5.10 -13.59 8.75
N ASP A 284 -4.57 -14.64 9.36
CA ASP A 284 -4.67 -15.99 8.84
C ASP A 284 -6.14 -16.48 8.89
N PRO A 285 -6.52 -17.53 8.13
CA PRO A 285 -7.88 -18.06 8.14
C PRO A 285 -8.46 -18.38 9.53
N SER A 286 -7.61 -18.75 10.49
CA SER A 286 -8.00 -19.09 11.87
C SER A 286 -8.15 -17.88 12.79
N ASN A 287 -7.77 -16.69 12.33
CA ASN A 287 -7.78 -15.44 13.09
C ASN A 287 -6.95 -15.52 14.39
N ASN A 288 -5.78 -16.15 14.31
CA ASN A 288 -4.86 -16.35 15.42
C ASN A 288 -3.39 -16.05 15.05
N SER A 289 -3.13 -15.52 13.87
CA SER A 289 -1.86 -14.97 13.40
C SER A 289 -2.13 -13.98 12.26
N THR A 290 -1.12 -13.23 11.84
CA THR A 290 -1.10 -12.53 10.55
C THR A 290 -0.24 -13.27 9.53
N GLU A 291 -0.45 -12.94 8.28
CA GLU A 291 0.29 -13.35 7.09
C GLU A 291 0.78 -12.09 6.36
N ILE A 292 1.94 -12.17 5.71
CA ILE A 292 2.51 -11.06 4.93
C ILE A 292 2.72 -11.54 3.51
N TYR A 293 2.22 -10.78 2.55
CA TYR A 293 2.29 -11.08 1.13
C TYR A 293 2.99 -9.96 0.37
N ILE A 294 3.78 -10.34 -0.65
CA ILE A 294 4.38 -9.44 -1.62
C ILE A 294 3.96 -9.92 -3.01
N ASN A 295 3.29 -9.07 -3.78
CA ASN A 295 2.83 -9.35 -5.15
C ASN A 295 2.01 -10.65 -5.26
N GLY A 296 1.27 -11.01 -4.21
CA GLY A 296 0.44 -12.22 -4.13
C GLY A 296 1.11 -13.42 -3.46
N ARG A 297 2.45 -13.46 -3.39
CA ARG A 297 3.20 -14.52 -2.71
C ARG A 297 3.22 -14.30 -1.20
N LYS A 298 2.92 -15.34 -0.42
CA LYS A 298 3.09 -15.30 1.05
C LYS A 298 4.58 -15.40 1.40
N VAL A 299 5.11 -14.42 2.12
CA VAL A 299 6.54 -14.32 2.44
C VAL A 299 6.87 -14.50 3.92
N ASP A 300 5.93 -14.28 4.84
CA ASP A 300 6.24 -14.34 6.26
C ASP A 300 6.81 -15.69 6.72
N ASN A 301 7.89 -15.65 7.50
CA ASN A 301 8.62 -16.84 7.92
C ASN A 301 9.19 -16.75 9.36
N ALA A 302 9.00 -15.63 10.06
CA ALA A 302 9.51 -15.41 11.40
C ALA A 302 8.41 -14.91 12.36
N ASN A 303 8.40 -15.48 13.57
CA ASN A 303 7.58 -15.01 14.69
C ASN A 303 8.32 -13.92 15.46
N GLY A 304 7.58 -12.93 15.96
CA GLY A 304 8.10 -11.99 16.95
C GLY A 304 8.33 -12.67 18.29
N VAL A 305 9.45 -12.35 18.94
CA VAL A 305 9.79 -12.82 20.27
C VAL A 305 9.96 -11.67 21.26
N THR A 306 9.86 -11.97 22.55
CA THR A 306 10.27 -11.04 23.60
C THR A 306 11.76 -10.68 23.48
N SER A 307 12.10 -9.43 23.82
CA SER A 307 13.45 -8.89 23.66
C SER A 307 14.51 -9.46 24.61
N SER A 308 14.11 -10.14 25.69
CA SER A 308 15.08 -10.73 26.65
C SER A 308 14.89 -12.22 26.87
N SER A 309 13.64 -12.69 27.05
CA SER A 309 13.40 -14.11 27.34
C SER A 309 13.34 -15.02 26.10
N GLY A 310 13.20 -14.45 24.91
CA GLY A 310 13.10 -15.20 23.65
C GLY A 310 11.78 -15.97 23.46
N GLU A 311 10.78 -15.74 24.33
CA GLU A 311 9.46 -16.35 24.21
C GLU A 311 8.68 -15.79 23.00
N THR A 312 7.95 -16.64 22.28
CA THR A 312 7.10 -16.25 21.15
C THR A 312 5.91 -15.40 21.61
N LEU A 313 5.69 -14.27 20.97
CA LEU A 313 4.59 -13.36 21.26
C LEU A 313 3.23 -13.97 20.84
N LEU A 314 2.19 -13.68 21.63
CA LEU A 314 0.83 -14.14 21.36
C LEU A 314 0.15 -13.23 20.35
N PHE A 315 -0.79 -13.77 19.58
CA PHE A 315 -1.53 -12.98 18.60
C PHE A 315 -2.28 -11.82 19.24
N ASN A 316 -2.09 -10.65 18.64
CA ASN A 316 -2.84 -9.46 18.94
C ASN A 316 -2.98 -8.62 17.66
N GLY A 317 -4.11 -7.92 17.54
CA GLY A 317 -4.40 -7.00 16.46
C GLY A 317 -4.99 -5.70 16.98
N PHE A 318 -5.34 -4.81 16.05
CA PHE A 318 -6.00 -3.57 16.35
C PHE A 318 -7.00 -3.19 15.26
N LEU A 319 -8.03 -2.47 15.69
CA LEU A 319 -9.02 -1.87 14.80
C LEU A 319 -9.05 -0.35 15.00
N ASP A 320 -9.36 0.35 13.92
CA ASP A 320 -9.70 1.78 13.89
C ASP A 320 -8.69 2.66 14.65
N LYS A 321 -7.41 2.51 14.28
CA LYS A 321 -6.31 3.30 14.84
C LYS A 321 -5.96 4.46 13.91
N ALA A 322 -5.51 5.55 14.54
CA ALA A 322 -4.82 6.61 13.84
C ALA A 322 -3.54 6.05 13.20
N TYR A 323 -3.23 6.53 12.00
CA TYR A 323 -2.12 6.03 11.20
C TYR A 323 -1.15 7.12 10.77
N TYR A 324 0.05 6.69 10.40
CA TYR A 324 1.12 7.52 9.86
C TYR A 324 1.66 6.86 8.60
N LEU A 325 1.74 7.61 7.50
CA LEU A 325 2.35 7.16 6.26
C LEU A 325 3.78 7.66 6.16
N GLY A 326 4.69 6.77 5.77
CA GLY A 326 6.08 7.08 5.50
C GLY A 326 6.89 7.45 6.74
N ALA A 327 6.43 7.16 7.96
CA ALA A 327 7.18 7.39 9.19
C ALA A 327 6.73 6.51 10.36
N GLY A 328 7.68 6.26 11.27
CA GLY A 328 7.48 5.58 12.54
C GLY A 328 7.04 6.54 13.63
N ARG A 329 5.94 6.20 14.33
CA ARG A 329 5.47 7.01 15.47
C ARG A 329 6.55 7.19 16.54
N TYR A 330 7.39 6.18 16.75
CA TYR A 330 8.45 6.19 17.75
C TYR A 330 9.52 7.27 17.47
N GLN A 331 9.91 7.48 16.22
CA GLN A 331 10.75 8.61 15.82
C GLN A 331 10.04 9.94 16.05
N LEU A 332 8.76 10.06 15.65
CA LEU A 332 7.99 11.30 15.82
C LEU A 332 7.81 11.69 17.31
N ASN A 333 7.97 10.73 18.22
CA ASN A 333 8.00 10.95 19.67
C ASN A 333 9.40 11.28 20.22
N GLY A 334 10.40 11.48 19.36
CA GLY A 334 11.73 11.98 19.73
C GLY A 334 12.82 10.91 19.90
N LEU A 335 12.60 9.66 19.48
CA LEU A 335 13.69 8.69 19.41
C LEU A 335 14.67 9.04 18.27
N PRO A 336 15.98 8.81 18.45
CA PRO A 336 17.02 9.21 17.50
C PRO A 336 17.16 8.26 16.30
N PHE A 337 16.12 7.50 15.97
CA PHE A 337 16.08 6.60 14.82
C PHE A 337 15.45 7.33 13.64
N GLU A 338 16.06 7.24 12.46
CA GLU A 338 15.49 7.78 11.22
C GLU A 338 14.68 6.69 10.54
N THR A 339 13.38 6.92 10.36
CA THR A 339 12.39 5.91 9.96
C THR A 339 11.61 6.33 8.71
N HIS A 340 11.87 7.52 8.18
CA HIS A 340 11.08 8.04 7.07
C HIS A 340 11.32 7.24 5.78
N LEU A 341 10.26 7.08 5.01
CA LEU A 341 10.30 6.51 3.66
C LEU A 341 11.04 7.47 2.72
N ASN A 342 11.85 6.89 1.83
CA ASN A 342 12.35 7.57 0.64
C ASN A 342 11.81 6.86 -0.61
N GLY A 343 10.72 7.31 -1.18
CA GLY A 343 10.04 6.58 -2.24
C GLY A 343 8.61 7.03 -2.51
N GLN A 344 7.96 6.32 -3.43
CA GLN A 344 6.62 6.64 -3.90
C GLN A 344 5.59 5.67 -3.31
N ILE A 345 4.43 6.19 -2.91
CA ILE A 345 3.24 5.41 -2.59
C ILE A 345 2.16 5.75 -3.62
N THR A 346 1.60 4.74 -4.29
CA THR A 346 0.49 4.94 -5.23
C THR A 346 -0.86 4.71 -4.57
N GLU A 347 -0.95 3.77 -3.64
CA GLU A 347 -2.22 3.37 -3.03
C GLU A 347 -2.05 2.75 -1.64
N VAL A 348 -2.96 3.05 -0.72
CA VAL A 348 -3.04 2.48 0.64
C VAL A 348 -4.50 2.24 1.00
N PHE A 349 -4.82 1.08 1.54
CA PHE A 349 -6.17 0.82 2.05
C PHE A 349 -6.19 -0.20 3.18
N SER A 350 -7.26 -0.19 3.97
CA SER A 350 -7.43 -1.09 5.11
C SER A 350 -8.89 -1.47 5.30
N TYR A 351 -9.10 -2.76 5.59
CA TYR A 351 -10.40 -3.35 5.90
C TYR A 351 -10.46 -3.75 7.36
N SER A 352 -11.65 -3.62 7.95
CA SER A 352 -11.90 -4.01 9.34
C SER A 352 -12.06 -5.52 9.53
N ASP A 353 -12.25 -6.27 8.44
CA ASP A 353 -12.17 -7.74 8.41
C ASP A 353 -11.32 -8.22 7.23
N ARG A 354 -10.90 -9.48 7.28
CA ARG A 354 -10.10 -10.12 6.24
C ARG A 354 -10.93 -10.36 4.98
N LEU A 355 -10.36 -10.02 3.82
CA LEU A 355 -10.98 -10.30 2.53
C LEU A 355 -11.14 -11.81 2.28
N ALA A 356 -12.21 -12.16 1.55
CA ALA A 356 -12.35 -13.48 0.95
C ALA A 356 -11.24 -13.72 -0.09
N ILE A 357 -10.95 -14.99 -0.39
CA ILE A 357 -9.87 -15.34 -1.33
C ILE A 357 -10.12 -14.75 -2.71
N ASP A 358 -11.36 -14.82 -3.21
CA ASP A 358 -11.71 -14.30 -4.54
C ASP A 358 -11.56 -12.77 -4.59
N ASP A 359 -12.03 -12.06 -3.56
CA ASP A 359 -11.87 -10.59 -3.48
C ASP A 359 -10.41 -10.18 -3.33
N GLN A 360 -9.61 -10.95 -2.57
CA GLN A 360 -8.16 -10.74 -2.50
C GLN A 360 -7.51 -10.86 -3.88
N GLN A 361 -7.91 -11.84 -4.70
CA GLN A 361 -7.37 -12.02 -6.05
C GLN A 361 -7.80 -10.90 -7.01
N LYS A 362 -9.04 -10.40 -6.92
CA LYS A 362 -9.48 -9.21 -7.68
C LYS A 362 -8.64 -7.99 -7.33
N VAL A 363 -8.42 -7.73 -6.04
CA VAL A 363 -7.59 -6.61 -5.57
C VAL A 363 -6.16 -6.73 -6.09
N TYR A 364 -5.57 -7.94 -6.04
CA TYR A 364 -4.26 -8.16 -6.64
C TYR A 364 -4.24 -7.91 -8.15
N SER A 365 -5.24 -8.40 -8.89
CA SER A 365 -5.35 -8.21 -10.34
C SER A 365 -5.46 -6.74 -10.71
N TYR A 366 -6.31 -5.98 -10.01
CA TYR A 366 -6.46 -4.54 -10.14
C TYR A 366 -5.13 -3.80 -9.92
N LEU A 367 -4.50 -4.04 -8.77
CA LEU A 367 -3.25 -3.36 -8.43
C LEU A 367 -2.11 -3.75 -9.36
N ALA A 368 -2.08 -5.00 -9.82
CA ALA A 368 -1.04 -5.51 -10.70
C ALA A 368 -1.12 -4.90 -12.10
N ILE A 369 -2.32 -4.80 -12.67
CA ILE A 369 -2.52 -4.13 -13.98
C ILE A 369 -2.18 -2.64 -13.85
N LYS A 370 -2.69 -1.99 -12.80
CA LYS A 370 -2.45 -0.56 -12.56
C LYS A 370 -0.98 -0.22 -12.37
N ASN A 371 -0.24 -1.05 -11.63
CA ASN A 371 1.15 -0.76 -11.27
C ASN A 371 2.18 -1.57 -12.09
N GLY A 372 1.75 -2.35 -13.09
CA GLY A 372 2.66 -3.09 -13.97
C GLY A 372 3.43 -4.21 -13.25
N ILE A 373 2.75 -4.94 -12.36
CA ILE A 373 3.37 -5.94 -11.48
C ILE A 373 3.00 -7.36 -11.92
N THR A 374 3.98 -8.25 -11.89
CA THR A 374 3.78 -9.68 -12.12
C THR A 374 3.27 -10.37 -10.84
N LEU A 375 2.16 -11.09 -10.95
CA LEU A 375 1.47 -11.73 -9.81
C LEU A 375 1.92 -13.15 -9.53
N HIS A 376 1.95 -13.47 -8.24
CA HIS A 376 2.33 -14.78 -7.73
C HIS A 376 1.22 -15.41 -6.91
N GLU A 377 1.01 -16.71 -7.05
CA GLU A 377 0.10 -17.42 -6.15
C GLU A 377 0.68 -17.47 -4.72
N PRO A 378 -0.15 -17.62 -3.67
CA PRO A 378 0.32 -17.61 -2.28
C PRO A 378 1.49 -18.54 -1.97
N ALA A 379 1.55 -19.71 -2.61
CA ALA A 379 2.58 -20.73 -2.40
C ALA A 379 3.75 -20.67 -3.40
N SER A 380 3.79 -19.62 -4.25
CA SER A 380 4.76 -19.48 -5.33
C SER A 380 6.21 -19.57 -4.84
N THR A 381 7.03 -20.26 -5.63
CA THR A 381 8.49 -20.30 -5.48
C THR A 381 9.21 -19.84 -6.74
N LEU A 382 8.49 -19.23 -7.69
CA LEU A 382 9.07 -18.79 -8.96
C LEU A 382 9.90 -17.51 -8.78
N ASP A 383 10.62 -17.14 -9.84
CA ASP A 383 11.30 -15.85 -9.91
C ASP A 383 10.28 -14.70 -9.86
N ASP A 384 10.62 -13.55 -9.27
CA ASP A 384 9.66 -12.44 -9.07
C ASP A 384 9.11 -11.88 -10.39
N HIS A 385 9.81 -12.10 -11.50
CA HIS A 385 9.38 -11.72 -12.84
C HIS A 385 8.50 -12.75 -13.54
N GLN A 386 8.19 -13.91 -12.93
CA GLN A 386 7.37 -14.97 -13.53
C GLN A 386 6.01 -15.11 -12.85
N ALA A 387 4.93 -14.80 -13.56
CA ALA A 387 3.59 -15.00 -13.03
C ALA A 387 3.25 -16.49 -12.90
N ASP A 388 2.64 -16.88 -11.78
CA ASP A 388 1.99 -18.17 -11.59
C ASP A 388 0.58 -18.06 -11.03
N TRP A 389 -0.01 -16.87 -11.13
CA TRP A 389 -1.40 -16.63 -10.75
C TRP A 389 -2.23 -16.01 -11.87
N ASP A 390 -3.53 -16.24 -11.80
CA ASP A 390 -4.50 -15.73 -12.74
C ASP A 390 -4.88 -14.29 -12.43
N TYR A 391 -5.11 -13.48 -13.47
CA TYR A 391 -5.63 -12.13 -13.35
C TYR A 391 -7.12 -12.15 -13.66
N ILE A 392 -7.93 -11.51 -12.81
CA ILE A 392 -9.39 -11.46 -12.95
C ILE A 392 -9.92 -10.03 -12.83
N ASP A 393 -11.04 -9.75 -13.48
CA ASP A 393 -11.74 -8.46 -13.36
C ASP A 393 -12.62 -8.38 -12.09
N SER A 394 -13.23 -7.22 -11.84
CA SER A 394 -14.17 -6.98 -10.73
C SER A 394 -15.35 -7.97 -10.65
N SER A 395 -15.70 -8.61 -11.79
CA SER A 395 -16.77 -9.59 -11.93
C SER A 395 -16.30 -11.05 -11.89
N ASN A 396 -15.03 -11.31 -11.60
CA ASN A 396 -14.37 -12.62 -11.64
C ASN A 396 -14.23 -13.23 -13.05
N ASN A 397 -14.30 -12.43 -14.11
CA ASN A 397 -13.95 -12.93 -15.44
C ASN A 397 -12.43 -13.00 -15.58
N MET A 398 -11.95 -14.00 -16.31
CA MET A 398 -10.54 -14.21 -16.56
C MET A 398 -9.98 -13.13 -17.50
N ILE A 399 -8.92 -12.45 -17.06
CA ILE A 399 -8.10 -11.54 -17.89
C ILE A 399 -6.85 -12.29 -18.38
N TRP A 400 -6.16 -12.99 -17.49
CA TRP A 400 -5.00 -13.82 -17.84
C TRP A 400 -5.05 -15.15 -17.10
N ASP A 401 -5.07 -16.23 -17.88
CA ASP A 401 -4.99 -17.61 -17.40
C ASP A 401 -3.54 -18.08 -17.44
N TYR A 402 -2.93 -18.26 -16.28
CA TYR A 402 -1.55 -18.75 -16.15
C TYR A 402 -1.39 -20.13 -16.80
N SER A 403 -2.37 -21.03 -16.62
CA SER A 403 -2.28 -22.42 -17.10
C SER A 403 -2.18 -22.50 -18.63
N SER A 404 -2.72 -21.50 -19.33
CA SER A 404 -2.65 -21.34 -20.79
C SER A 404 -1.43 -20.54 -21.27
N ASN A 405 -0.63 -20.00 -20.35
CA ASN A 405 0.46 -19.07 -20.66
C ASN A 405 1.77 -19.36 -19.89
N THR A 406 1.97 -20.59 -19.40
CA THR A 406 3.16 -20.99 -18.63
C THR A 406 4.50 -20.77 -19.34
N SER A 407 4.49 -20.62 -20.67
CA SER A 407 5.69 -20.34 -21.48
C SER A 407 5.89 -18.86 -21.81
N TYR A 408 4.94 -17.99 -21.43
CA TYR A 408 4.93 -16.56 -21.72
C TYR A 408 4.57 -15.73 -20.47
N ASN A 409 4.83 -16.26 -19.29
CA ASN A 409 4.42 -15.70 -18.01
C ASN A 409 5.43 -14.71 -17.42
N TYR A 410 6.41 -14.24 -18.19
CA TYR A 410 7.38 -13.26 -17.69
C TYR A 410 6.91 -11.82 -17.91
N ASP A 411 7.13 -10.97 -16.90
CA ASP A 411 6.87 -9.53 -16.92
C ASP A 411 5.45 -9.19 -17.41
N VAL A 412 4.44 -9.90 -16.87
CA VAL A 412 3.04 -9.74 -17.28
C VAL A 412 2.55 -8.31 -17.02
N ALA A 413 2.01 -7.67 -18.04
CA ALA A 413 1.45 -6.33 -17.99
C ALA A 413 0.21 -6.22 -18.89
N ALA A 414 -0.65 -5.24 -18.61
CA ALA A 414 -1.87 -5.03 -19.38
C ALA A 414 -2.26 -3.56 -19.47
N ILE A 415 -3.03 -3.25 -20.50
CA ILE A 415 -3.89 -2.07 -20.59
C ILE A 415 -5.35 -2.54 -20.54
N GLY A 416 -6.25 -1.71 -20.04
CA GLY A 416 -7.68 -2.04 -20.01
C GLY A 416 -8.51 -1.14 -19.13
N ARG A 417 -9.82 -1.38 -19.18
CA ARG A 417 -10.83 -0.63 -18.43
C ARG A 417 -11.76 -1.59 -17.70
N ASP A 418 -12.06 -1.27 -16.45
CA ASP A 418 -13.10 -1.91 -15.64
C ASP A 418 -13.70 -0.85 -14.71
N ASP A 419 -14.94 -0.48 -15.00
CA ASP A 419 -15.63 0.67 -14.39
C ASP A 419 -15.90 0.45 -12.90
N GLU A 420 -16.25 -0.78 -12.50
CA GLU A 420 -16.56 -1.11 -11.11
C GLU A 420 -15.29 -1.20 -10.25
N SER A 421 -14.11 -1.44 -10.85
CA SER A 421 -12.83 -1.34 -10.13
C SER A 421 -12.21 0.06 -10.20
N GLU A 422 -12.86 0.98 -10.91
CA GLU A 422 -12.31 2.29 -11.29
C GLU A 422 -10.92 2.18 -11.97
N LEU A 423 -10.70 1.09 -12.72
CA LEU A 423 -9.47 0.87 -13.48
C LEU A 423 -9.62 1.43 -14.89
N ASN A 424 -8.66 2.27 -15.30
CA ASN A 424 -8.58 2.79 -16.66
C ASN A 424 -7.11 2.97 -17.08
N GLN A 425 -6.44 1.85 -17.34
CA GLN A 425 -5.03 1.80 -17.70
C GLN A 425 -4.87 1.90 -19.21
N LYS A 426 -4.66 3.10 -19.75
CA LYS A 426 -4.58 3.35 -21.20
C LYS A 426 -3.23 2.99 -21.83
N GLN A 427 -2.18 2.91 -21.01
CA GLN A 427 -0.83 2.54 -21.44
C GLN A 427 -0.11 1.88 -20.30
N SER A 428 0.76 0.92 -20.58
CA SER A 428 1.37 0.12 -19.54
C SER A 428 2.70 -0.48 -20.00
N LYS A 429 3.58 -0.68 -19.02
CA LYS A 429 4.86 -1.38 -19.13
C LYS A 429 5.07 -2.08 -17.80
N SER A 430 5.49 -3.36 -17.81
CA SER A 430 5.91 -4.01 -16.57
C SER A 430 7.02 -3.19 -15.90
N GLU A 431 6.87 -2.94 -14.59
CA GLU A 431 7.84 -2.19 -13.78
C GLU A 431 9.07 -3.02 -13.44
N ASN A 432 9.07 -4.32 -13.77
CA ASN A 432 10.24 -5.17 -13.61
C ASN A 432 11.40 -4.67 -14.50
N SER A 433 12.61 -4.70 -13.94
CA SER A 433 13.81 -4.15 -14.59
C SER A 433 14.16 -4.76 -15.96
N THR A 434 13.65 -5.95 -16.29
CA THR A 434 13.90 -6.65 -17.56
C THR A 434 12.93 -6.28 -18.69
N SER A 435 11.88 -5.53 -18.40
CA SER A 435 10.84 -5.16 -19.36
C SER A 435 11.31 -4.07 -20.33
N ILE A 436 10.99 -4.25 -21.61
CA ILE A 436 11.41 -3.32 -22.70
C ILE A 436 10.25 -2.80 -23.55
N ILE A 437 9.05 -3.38 -23.42
CA ILE A 437 7.87 -3.03 -24.23
C ILE A 437 6.87 -2.24 -23.38
N ALA A 438 6.55 -1.04 -23.83
CA ALA A 438 5.35 -0.32 -23.42
C ALA A 438 4.29 -0.43 -24.52
N ILE A 439 3.04 -0.73 -24.16
CA ILE A 439 1.90 -0.74 -25.07
C ILE A 439 0.89 0.30 -24.60
N GLY A 440 0.34 1.09 -25.52
CA GLY A 440 -0.66 2.12 -25.26
C GLY A 440 -1.81 2.05 -26.24
N LEU A 441 -3.02 2.31 -25.75
CA LEU A 441 -4.21 2.50 -26.57
C LEU A 441 -4.01 3.76 -27.43
N GLY A 442 -4.02 3.59 -28.75
CA GLY A 442 -3.68 4.60 -29.74
C GLY A 442 -2.20 4.95 -29.75
N ASP A 443 -1.77 5.67 -28.71
CA ASP A 443 -0.43 6.22 -28.53
C ASP A 443 0.17 5.75 -27.18
N VAL A 444 1.49 5.72 -27.07
CA VAL A 444 2.16 5.69 -25.76
C VAL A 444 2.62 7.10 -25.47
N GLU A 445 2.22 7.70 -24.37
CA GLU A 445 2.73 9.00 -23.95
C GLU A 445 3.80 8.84 -22.88
N ASP A 446 4.60 9.87 -22.68
CA ASP A 446 5.60 9.89 -21.60
C ASP A 446 4.94 9.86 -20.22
N ILE A 447 3.74 10.43 -20.10
CA ILE A 447 2.92 10.47 -18.88
C ILE A 447 1.53 9.90 -19.20
N GLY A 448 1.00 9.01 -18.33
CA GLY A 448 -0.26 8.31 -18.59
C GLY A 448 -1.49 9.23 -18.67
N SER A 449 -1.45 10.38 -18.01
CA SER A 449 -2.50 11.41 -18.09
C SER A 449 -2.58 12.10 -19.45
N ASP A 450 -1.50 12.07 -20.24
CA ASP A 450 -1.41 12.76 -21.53
C ASP A 450 -1.98 11.92 -22.67
N ASN A 451 -2.08 10.60 -22.48
CA ASN A 451 -2.78 9.74 -23.43
C ASN A 451 -4.29 10.01 -23.32
N LEU A 452 -4.88 10.64 -24.35
CA LEU A 452 -6.29 11.03 -24.34
C LEU A 452 -7.25 9.97 -24.92
N ASN A 453 -6.73 8.80 -25.30
CA ASN A 453 -7.55 7.72 -25.85
C ASN A 453 -8.46 7.10 -24.78
N THR A 454 -9.53 6.43 -25.21
CA THR A 454 -10.55 5.86 -24.33
C THR A 454 -10.96 4.47 -24.80
N PHE A 455 -11.07 3.52 -23.87
CA PHE A 455 -11.69 2.22 -24.16
C PHE A 455 -13.18 2.39 -24.44
N GLU A 456 -13.66 1.71 -25.48
CA GLU A 456 -15.05 1.79 -25.93
C GLU A 456 -15.98 0.97 -25.02
N THR A 457 -15.46 -0.09 -24.41
CA THR A 457 -16.25 -1.01 -23.58
C THR A 457 -15.69 -1.19 -22.17
N ASP A 458 -16.58 -1.55 -21.26
CA ASP A 458 -16.24 -1.97 -19.90
C ASP A 458 -15.70 -3.41 -19.91
N LYS A 459 -14.74 -3.72 -19.03
CA LYS A 459 -14.07 -5.01 -18.88
C LYS A 459 -13.38 -5.50 -20.15
N GLU A 460 -12.69 -4.59 -20.82
CA GLU A 460 -11.92 -4.84 -22.03
C GLU A 460 -10.43 -4.63 -21.75
N PHE A 461 -9.61 -5.61 -22.15
CA PHE A 461 -8.19 -5.65 -21.80
C PHE A 461 -7.33 -6.15 -22.96
N LEU A 462 -6.11 -5.61 -23.05
CA LEU A 462 -5.00 -6.20 -23.77
C LEU A 462 -3.93 -6.57 -22.76
N ILE A 463 -3.60 -7.85 -22.65
CA ILE A 463 -2.62 -8.36 -21.69
C ILE A 463 -1.51 -9.12 -22.42
N TRP A 464 -0.29 -9.01 -21.92
CA TRP A 464 0.87 -9.64 -22.52
C TRP A 464 1.89 -10.09 -21.50
N GLY A 465 2.71 -11.05 -21.90
CA GLY A 465 3.91 -11.49 -21.21
C GLY A 465 4.90 -12.08 -22.21
N HIS A 466 6.11 -12.43 -21.77
CA HIS A 466 7.15 -12.96 -22.65
C HIS A 466 7.73 -14.29 -22.19
N ASN A 467 8.50 -14.92 -23.08
CA ASN A 467 9.06 -16.26 -22.89
C ASN A 467 10.34 -16.35 -22.03
N GLY A 468 10.68 -15.32 -21.27
CA GLY A 468 11.92 -15.26 -20.47
C GLY A 468 13.23 -15.20 -21.27
N GLY A 469 13.20 -15.20 -22.61
CA GLY A 469 14.41 -15.11 -23.44
C GLY A 469 15.17 -13.80 -23.23
N ASP A 470 16.48 -13.77 -23.52
CA ASP A 470 17.25 -12.53 -23.58
C ASP A 470 16.88 -11.69 -24.82
N THR A 471 17.36 -10.45 -24.86
CA THR A 471 17.15 -9.52 -25.99
C THR A 471 18.21 -9.66 -27.08
N ASP A 472 19.04 -10.70 -27.03
CA ASP A 472 20.08 -10.94 -28.03
C ASP A 472 19.50 -11.61 -29.28
N THR A 473 20.28 -11.54 -30.35
CA THR A 473 19.91 -12.15 -31.63
C THR A 473 19.80 -13.67 -31.50
N SER A 474 18.66 -14.21 -31.93
CA SER A 474 18.42 -15.64 -31.98
C SER A 474 19.27 -16.32 -33.06
N PRO A 475 19.84 -17.51 -32.79
CA PRO A 475 20.58 -18.27 -33.80
C PRO A 475 19.66 -18.87 -34.88
N THR A 476 18.35 -18.83 -34.66
CA THR A 476 17.33 -19.36 -35.58
C THR A 476 16.52 -18.19 -36.17
N PRO A 477 16.90 -17.69 -37.36
CA PRO A 477 16.13 -16.64 -38.03
C PRO A 477 14.78 -17.16 -38.49
N VAL A 478 13.81 -16.26 -38.64
CA VAL A 478 12.49 -16.58 -39.18
C VAL A 478 12.56 -16.59 -40.70
N ALA A 479 12.16 -17.71 -41.32
CA ALA A 479 12.04 -17.82 -42.76
C ALA A 479 10.59 -17.57 -43.18
N TYR A 480 10.35 -16.67 -44.13
CA TYR A 480 9.01 -16.38 -44.64
C TYR A 480 9.01 -16.19 -46.15
N GLN A 481 7.82 -16.34 -46.75
CA GLN A 481 7.64 -16.21 -48.20
C GLN A 481 7.16 -14.80 -48.55
N VAL A 482 7.86 -14.13 -49.46
CA VAL A 482 7.44 -12.86 -50.03
C VAL A 482 6.89 -13.07 -51.44
N GLY A 483 5.69 -12.56 -51.70
CA GLY A 483 5.03 -12.59 -53.03
C GLY A 483 3.84 -13.54 -53.10
N LEU A 484 2.80 -13.17 -53.86
CA LEU A 484 1.54 -13.93 -53.95
C LEU A 484 1.55 -15.07 -54.99
N THR A 485 2.35 -14.92 -56.06
CA THR A 485 2.38 -15.85 -57.21
C THR A 485 3.76 -16.40 -57.53
N ASN A 486 4.82 -15.63 -57.25
CA ASN A 486 6.21 -16.06 -57.33
C ASN A 486 6.84 -15.83 -55.96
N THR A 487 6.67 -16.80 -55.06
CA THR A 487 7.16 -16.72 -53.68
C THR A 487 8.68 -16.81 -53.65
N VAL A 488 9.32 -15.89 -52.94
CA VAL A 488 10.75 -15.94 -52.62
C VAL A 488 10.88 -16.18 -51.13
N THR A 489 11.60 -17.23 -50.73
CA THR A 489 11.97 -17.44 -49.33
C THR A 489 13.00 -16.39 -48.92
N THR A 490 12.66 -15.57 -47.93
CA THR A 490 13.59 -14.66 -47.27
C THR A 490 13.75 -15.06 -45.80
N THR A 491 14.79 -14.57 -45.16
CA THR A 491 15.06 -14.79 -43.73
C THR A 491 15.25 -13.46 -43.03
N THR A 492 14.72 -13.35 -41.81
CA THR A 492 14.88 -12.18 -40.95
C THR A 492 15.38 -12.64 -39.58
N ASP A 493 16.43 -12.00 -39.09
CA ASP A 493 16.93 -12.22 -37.73
C ASP A 493 15.88 -11.75 -36.72
N LYS A 494 15.73 -12.48 -35.62
CA LYS A 494 14.83 -12.13 -34.51
C LYS A 494 15.58 -12.17 -33.19
N MET A 495 15.01 -11.61 -32.13
CA MET A 495 15.54 -11.78 -30.78
C MET A 495 15.11 -13.13 -30.17
N ASN A 496 15.78 -13.57 -29.10
CA ASN A 496 15.37 -14.75 -28.34
C ASN A 496 14.05 -14.54 -27.58
N ARG A 497 13.83 -13.30 -27.11
CA ARG A 497 12.58 -12.89 -26.46
C ARG A 497 11.41 -12.82 -27.44
N VAL A 498 10.29 -13.43 -27.07
CA VAL A 498 9.01 -13.38 -27.81
C VAL A 498 7.91 -13.04 -26.83
N TRP A 499 6.99 -12.17 -27.24
CA TRP A 499 5.86 -11.73 -26.41
C TRP A 499 4.59 -12.35 -26.94
N LYS A 500 3.78 -12.89 -26.06
CA LYS A 500 2.42 -13.29 -26.38
C LYS A 500 1.48 -12.21 -25.90
N ILE A 501 0.61 -11.73 -26.79
CA ILE A 501 -0.38 -10.69 -26.54
C ILE A 501 -1.77 -11.30 -26.73
N SER A 502 -2.70 -10.96 -25.86
CA SER A 502 -4.08 -11.46 -25.93
C SER A 502 -5.09 -10.37 -25.58
N GLU A 503 -6.20 -10.38 -26.30
CA GLU A 503 -7.34 -9.50 -26.08
C GLU A 503 -8.40 -10.24 -25.27
N VAL A 504 -9.07 -9.51 -24.38
CA VAL A 504 -10.09 -10.04 -23.49
C VAL A 504 -11.39 -9.28 -23.71
N ASN A 505 -12.51 -10.02 -23.75
CA ASN A 505 -13.88 -9.54 -23.96
C ASN A 505 -14.17 -9.02 -25.39
N SER A 506 -13.43 -8.03 -25.88
CA SER A 506 -13.60 -7.46 -27.22
C SER A 506 -12.27 -7.01 -27.86
N ASP A 507 -12.37 -6.61 -29.13
CA ASP A 507 -11.25 -6.18 -29.97
C ASP A 507 -10.75 -4.82 -29.51
N ILE A 508 -9.47 -4.76 -29.12
CA ILE A 508 -8.85 -3.52 -28.71
C ILE A 508 -8.58 -2.73 -29.99
N PRO A 509 -8.94 -1.43 -30.03
CA PRO A 509 -8.60 -0.60 -31.17
C PRO A 509 -7.09 -0.55 -31.41
N THR A 510 -6.70 0.32 -32.32
CA THR A 510 -5.29 0.53 -32.63
C THR A 510 -4.43 0.80 -31.39
N VAL A 511 -3.29 0.11 -31.27
CA VAL A 511 -2.30 0.33 -30.20
C VAL A 511 -0.96 0.83 -30.74
N GLU A 512 -0.25 1.58 -29.90
CA GLU A 512 1.18 1.87 -30.08
C GLU A 512 2.04 0.90 -29.26
N ILE A 513 3.09 0.36 -29.90
CA ILE A 513 4.16 -0.36 -29.21
C ILE A 513 5.43 0.49 -29.22
N ARG A 514 5.95 0.77 -28.03
CA ARG A 514 7.17 1.57 -27.83
C ARG A 514 8.27 0.73 -27.18
N VAL A 515 9.47 0.81 -27.75
CA VAL A 515 10.69 0.17 -27.25
C VAL A 515 11.82 1.19 -27.26
N HIS A 516 12.65 1.20 -26.23
CA HIS A 516 13.79 2.11 -26.19
C HIS A 516 14.92 1.59 -27.09
N LYS A 517 15.60 2.47 -27.84
CA LYS A 517 16.64 2.07 -28.79
C LYS A 517 17.78 1.26 -28.15
N ASN A 518 18.11 1.55 -26.89
CA ASN A 518 19.18 0.83 -26.19
C ASN A 518 18.81 -0.64 -25.91
N ASP A 519 17.52 -0.97 -25.85
CA ASP A 519 17.04 -2.33 -25.61
C ASP A 519 17.21 -3.23 -26.84
N LEU A 520 17.46 -2.62 -28.02
CA LEU A 520 17.71 -3.32 -29.27
C LEU A 520 19.20 -3.56 -29.54
N THR A 521 20.09 -3.24 -28.59
CA THR A 521 21.55 -3.33 -28.80
C THR A 521 22.08 -4.76 -28.91
N GLY A 522 21.33 -5.76 -28.44
CA GLY A 522 21.61 -7.19 -28.64
C GLY A 522 21.32 -7.70 -30.06
N LEU A 523 20.62 -6.90 -30.88
CA LEU A 523 20.36 -7.18 -32.29
C LEU A 523 21.49 -6.66 -33.19
N PRO A 524 21.61 -7.17 -34.43
CA PRO A 524 22.65 -6.72 -35.36
C PRO A 524 22.51 -5.22 -35.64
N ALA A 525 23.64 -4.52 -35.71
CA ALA A 525 23.65 -3.09 -36.00
C ALA A 525 23.07 -2.82 -37.39
N VAL A 526 22.09 -1.92 -37.44
CA VAL A 526 21.44 -1.49 -38.68
C VAL A 526 22.45 -0.82 -39.61
N THR A 527 22.62 -1.39 -40.81
CA THR A 527 23.38 -0.78 -41.91
C THR A 527 22.50 0.13 -42.76
N ALA A 528 23.05 0.77 -43.81
CA ALA A 528 22.26 1.66 -44.69
C ALA A 528 21.08 0.97 -45.39
N ASP A 529 21.10 -0.37 -45.49
CA ASP A 529 20.11 -1.18 -46.20
C ASP A 529 19.27 -2.06 -45.24
N MET A 530 19.31 -1.78 -43.93
CA MET A 530 18.57 -2.52 -42.91
C MET A 530 17.64 -1.59 -42.14
N GLU A 531 16.58 -2.15 -41.56
CA GLU A 531 15.74 -1.48 -40.56
C GLU A 531 15.29 -2.53 -39.53
N TYR A 532 15.04 -2.10 -38.30
CA TYR A 532 14.37 -2.98 -37.34
C TYR A 532 12.87 -3.03 -37.67
N VAL A 533 12.30 -4.23 -37.56
CA VAL A 533 10.88 -4.49 -37.79
C VAL A 533 10.32 -5.26 -36.60
N LEU A 534 9.05 -5.03 -36.28
CA LEU A 534 8.28 -5.92 -35.44
C LEU A 534 7.79 -7.09 -36.29
N LEU A 535 8.03 -8.30 -35.80
CA LEU A 535 7.52 -9.54 -36.37
C LEU A 535 6.23 -9.88 -35.62
N VAL A 536 5.17 -10.22 -36.35
CA VAL A 536 3.84 -10.54 -35.78
C VAL A 536 3.33 -11.80 -36.43
N ALA A 537 2.86 -12.76 -35.63
CA ALA A 537 2.21 -13.97 -36.11
C ALA A 537 1.16 -14.50 -35.13
N ASP A 538 0.44 -15.54 -35.52
CA ASP A 538 -0.58 -16.18 -34.66
C ASP A 538 -0.03 -17.43 -33.95
N ASP A 539 1.26 -17.74 -34.14
CA ASP A 539 1.93 -18.89 -33.56
C ASP A 539 3.43 -18.64 -33.29
N GLU A 540 3.96 -19.34 -32.30
CA GLU A 540 5.36 -19.28 -31.82
C GLU A 540 6.44 -19.50 -32.88
N ASN A 541 6.09 -20.17 -33.99
CA ASN A 541 7.02 -20.44 -35.07
C ASN A 541 6.98 -19.36 -36.16
N PHE A 542 6.18 -18.31 -35.98
CA PHE A 542 5.99 -17.22 -36.92
C PHE A 542 5.56 -17.71 -38.32
N SER A 543 4.67 -18.72 -38.36
CA SER A 543 4.31 -19.43 -39.60
C SER A 543 2.90 -19.10 -40.14
N THR A 544 2.02 -18.60 -39.28
CA THR A 544 0.61 -18.32 -39.54
C THR A 544 0.37 -16.81 -39.47
N ASN A 545 -0.28 -16.27 -40.50
CA ASN A 545 -0.61 -14.84 -40.63
C ASN A 545 0.57 -13.88 -40.39
N PHE A 546 1.79 -14.35 -40.67
CA PHE A 546 3.03 -13.61 -40.45
C PHE A 546 3.04 -12.26 -41.17
N LYS A 547 3.38 -11.21 -40.42
CA LYS A 547 3.51 -9.82 -40.89
C LYS A 547 4.77 -9.19 -40.33
N THR A 548 5.31 -8.21 -41.07
CA THR A 548 6.39 -7.34 -40.60
C THR A 548 5.92 -5.90 -40.59
N LEU A 549 6.20 -5.20 -39.49
CA LEU A 549 5.85 -3.80 -39.28
C LEU A 549 7.11 -3.00 -39.03
N PHE A 550 7.34 -1.94 -39.79
CA PHE A 550 8.56 -1.12 -39.65
C PHE A 550 8.54 -0.28 -38.38
N LEU A 551 9.61 -0.35 -37.58
CA LEU A 551 9.84 0.55 -36.45
C LEU A 551 10.16 1.94 -37.01
N LYS A 552 9.18 2.85 -37.04
CA LYS A 552 9.49 4.26 -37.30
C LYS A 552 10.17 4.84 -36.07
N LYS A 553 11.02 5.85 -36.28
CA LYS A 553 11.85 6.50 -35.26
C LYS A 553 11.09 7.02 -34.01
N MET A 554 9.75 6.98 -33.99
CA MET A 554 8.91 7.37 -32.86
C MET A 554 7.58 6.59 -32.68
N VAL A 555 7.14 5.71 -33.59
CA VAL A 555 5.76 5.13 -33.54
C VAL A 555 5.66 3.81 -34.31
N ILE A 556 5.04 2.78 -33.71
CA ILE A 556 4.39 1.68 -34.46
C ILE A 556 2.93 1.68 -34.09
N THR A 557 2.06 1.72 -35.09
CA THR A 557 0.61 1.66 -34.95
C THR A 557 0.12 0.30 -35.44
N ILE A 558 -0.53 -0.50 -34.59
CA ILE A 558 -1.03 -1.84 -34.94
C ILE A 558 -2.55 -1.87 -34.77
N GLU A 559 -3.28 -2.24 -35.83
CA GLU A 559 -4.69 -2.65 -35.71
C GLU A 559 -4.71 -4.16 -35.42
N LEU A 560 -5.10 -4.52 -34.20
CA LEU A 560 -5.41 -5.89 -33.83
C LEU A 560 -6.80 -6.23 -34.43
N ASN A 561 -6.99 -7.48 -34.84
CA ASN A 561 -8.26 -7.96 -35.41
C ASN A 561 -8.50 -9.43 -35.00
N MET A 562 -7.82 -9.92 -33.95
CA MET A 562 -7.75 -11.34 -33.58
C MET A 562 -7.47 -11.53 -32.09
N THR A 563 -8.14 -12.53 -31.49
CA THR A 563 -8.13 -12.83 -30.05
C THR A 563 -6.76 -13.10 -29.41
N SER A 564 -5.71 -13.43 -30.17
CA SER A 564 -4.34 -13.64 -29.64
C SER A 564 -3.27 -13.61 -30.74
N MET A 565 -2.06 -13.12 -30.43
CA MET A 565 -0.88 -13.12 -31.32
C MET A 565 0.44 -13.29 -30.55
N GLU A 566 1.49 -13.69 -31.27
CA GLU A 566 2.88 -13.86 -30.80
C GLU A 566 3.90 -12.97 -31.54
#